data_AF-A0A4Z1DC17-F1
#
_entry.id   AF-A0A4Z1DC17-F1
#
_cell.length_a   1.000
_cell.length_b   1.000
_cell.length_c   1.000
_cell.angle_alpha   90.00
_cell.angle_beta   90.00
_cell.angle_gamma   90.00
#
_symmetry.space_group_name_H-M   'P 1'
#
loop_
_entity.id
_entity.type
_entity.pdbx_description
1 polymer ?
#
loop_
_entity_poly.entity_id
_entity_poly.type
_entity_poly.pdbx_seq_one_letter_code
_entity_poly.pdbx_strand_id
1 'polypeptide(L)'
;MTVDTGAEAAFVLVPEAHTGDWVWARVAAVLRRAGARVFCATLSGGGSVAPADLEAHIAEVIRQVDAAGEPVVLVGHGYGLLPALGAADRRRDRVVRVVHLDAAGLPEDGDSALDVLPALPRPASGAAEVPPPAREEWHRLGSTDGLTPAVLDQLAARALPQAAATLTQPLRLSEGAARIPRTGVLCAADGSTIDRLRWMASLGVPRLSLLTAPGNTFLEVPTGHWPMLSEPELLAKALRQAAAGEGESLALPAGHVPHHLRPFVLDVPERPRERRECVDLYLPDGHEAGPAVVFVHGGPLPPGVRPAPRDWPTFTGYAALAAQLGAVGVTLDHRLHAPDDLARAAEDVAAAVDLVRAHPRVDGDRVALWFFSGGGPLAAPWLSAPPPWLRCLAANYPLLEPIPGHGTDGDRFRPVAAVRGAGDLPVVLTRVGLEDPMLDATVERFLDAAGECGAEVEVIAAPHCRHGFETLDHTAEARAAVREAMGRVLGHLDA
;
A
#
# COMPACT_ATOMS: atom_id res chain seq x y z
N MET A 1 -27.38 30.61 2.39
CA MET A 1 -28.16 29.71 1.52
C MET A 1 -27.16 29.00 0.63
N THR A 2 -26.63 27.86 1.07
CA THR A 2 -25.81 26.98 0.24
C THR A 2 -26.77 26.27 -0.71
N VAL A 3 -26.70 26.60 -1.99
CA VAL A 3 -27.43 25.87 -3.03
C VAL A 3 -26.89 24.44 -3.00
N ASP A 4 -27.77 23.44 -2.86
CA ASP A 4 -27.42 22.03 -2.96
C ASP A 4 -27.05 21.72 -4.41
N THR A 5 -25.82 22.07 -4.81
CA THR A 5 -25.28 21.85 -6.15
C THR A 5 -25.14 20.36 -6.49
N GLY A 6 -25.24 19.47 -5.49
CA GLY A 6 -25.20 18.02 -5.68
C GLY A 6 -26.46 17.43 -6.33
N ALA A 7 -27.60 18.13 -6.26
CA ALA A 7 -28.86 17.67 -6.86
C ALA A 7 -29.00 17.98 -8.37
N GLU A 8 -28.26 18.97 -8.90
CA GLU A 8 -28.37 19.39 -10.31
C GLU A 8 -27.33 18.75 -11.24
N ALA A 9 -26.22 18.24 -10.69
CA ALA A 9 -25.15 17.65 -11.48
C ALA A 9 -25.53 16.29 -12.07
N ALA A 10 -25.16 16.07 -13.33
CA ALA A 10 -25.23 14.75 -13.95
C ALA A 10 -23.99 13.92 -13.58
N PHE A 11 -24.20 12.63 -13.31
CA PHE A 11 -23.11 11.69 -13.11
C PHE A 11 -22.81 10.96 -14.42
N VAL A 12 -21.54 10.98 -14.82
CA VAL A 12 -21.02 10.11 -15.88
C VAL A 12 -20.15 9.05 -15.20
N LEU A 13 -20.53 7.77 -15.31
CA LEU A 13 -19.89 6.65 -14.64
C LEU A 13 -19.06 5.85 -15.65
N VAL A 14 -17.75 5.76 -15.43
CA VAL A 14 -16.78 5.14 -16.34
C VAL A 14 -16.26 3.84 -15.71
N PRO A 15 -16.45 2.69 -16.38
CA PRO A 15 -16.14 1.36 -15.82
C PRO A 15 -14.62 1.04 -15.82
N GLU A 16 -14.26 0.06 -15.00
CA GLU A 16 -12.94 -0.60 -14.95
C GLU A 16 -12.65 -1.41 -16.22
N ALA A 17 -11.37 -1.70 -16.47
CA ALA A 17 -10.92 -2.64 -17.47
C ALA A 17 -11.62 -3.99 -17.33
N HIS A 18 -11.80 -4.67 -18.45
CA HIS A 18 -12.51 -5.95 -18.51
C HIS A 18 -13.99 -5.93 -18.09
N THR A 19 -14.56 -4.77 -17.76
CA THR A 19 -15.97 -4.62 -17.40
C THR A 19 -16.73 -3.76 -18.41
N GLY A 20 -18.04 -3.62 -18.20
CA GLY A 20 -18.91 -2.78 -19.03
C GLY A 20 -19.88 -1.97 -18.17
N ASP A 21 -20.67 -1.12 -18.82
CA ASP A 21 -21.64 -0.22 -18.17
C ASP A 21 -22.63 -0.91 -17.20
N TRP A 22 -22.87 -2.20 -17.39
CA TRP A 22 -23.75 -3.03 -16.57
C TRP A 22 -23.36 -3.04 -15.09
N VAL A 23 -22.08 -2.88 -14.74
CA VAL A 23 -21.62 -2.86 -13.34
C VAL A 23 -22.24 -1.70 -12.56
N TRP A 24 -22.60 -0.62 -13.26
CA TRP A 24 -23.17 0.57 -12.67
C TRP A 24 -24.69 0.54 -12.51
N ALA A 25 -25.39 -0.50 -13.03
CA ALA A 25 -26.84 -0.51 -13.13
C ALA A 25 -27.54 -0.24 -11.78
N ARG A 26 -27.07 -0.86 -10.69
CA ARG A 26 -27.65 -0.70 -9.35
C ARG A 26 -27.42 0.71 -8.80
N VAL A 27 -26.19 1.21 -8.87
CA VAL A 27 -25.82 2.58 -8.42
C VAL A 27 -26.57 3.64 -9.22
N ALA A 28 -26.65 3.48 -10.54
CA ALA A 28 -27.38 4.39 -11.40
C ALA A 28 -28.87 4.44 -11.05
N ALA A 29 -29.48 3.29 -10.71
CA ALA A 29 -30.86 3.25 -10.23
C ALA A 29 -31.04 3.97 -8.88
N VAL A 30 -30.09 3.84 -7.95
CA VAL A 30 -30.12 4.56 -6.65
C VAL A 30 -30.00 6.08 -6.87
N LEU A 31 -29.01 6.52 -7.67
CA LEU A 31 -28.79 7.94 -7.97
C LEU A 31 -29.98 8.57 -8.72
N ARG A 32 -30.57 7.86 -9.69
CA ARG A 32 -31.77 8.34 -10.41
C ARG A 32 -32.98 8.46 -9.49
N ARG A 33 -33.18 7.51 -8.56
CA ARG A 33 -34.23 7.64 -7.53
C ARG A 33 -34.00 8.84 -6.61
N ALA A 34 -32.75 9.24 -6.39
CA ALA A 34 -32.38 10.45 -5.67
C ALA A 34 -32.47 11.74 -6.52
N GLY A 35 -32.97 11.66 -7.77
CA GLY A 35 -33.19 12.80 -8.65
C GLY A 35 -32.02 13.15 -9.57
N ALA A 36 -30.90 12.44 -9.50
CA ALA A 36 -29.73 12.73 -10.32
C ALA A 36 -29.88 12.19 -11.75
N ARG A 37 -29.33 12.91 -12.73
CA ARG A 37 -29.16 12.42 -14.10
C ARG A 37 -27.92 11.53 -14.13
N VAL A 38 -28.00 10.34 -14.72
CA VAL A 38 -26.90 9.37 -14.71
C VAL A 38 -26.71 8.74 -16.08
N PHE A 39 -25.47 8.79 -16.55
CA PHE A 39 -24.99 8.23 -17.81
C PHE A 39 -23.89 7.22 -17.49
N CYS A 40 -24.03 5.98 -17.96
CA CYS A 40 -23.01 4.96 -17.81
C CYS A 40 -22.25 4.88 -19.13
N ALA A 41 -20.94 5.10 -19.12
CA ALA A 41 -20.12 5.04 -20.31
C ALA A 41 -19.94 3.59 -20.76
N THR A 42 -20.20 3.33 -22.03
CA THR A 42 -19.80 2.09 -22.70
C THR A 42 -18.48 2.36 -23.40
N LEU A 43 -17.41 1.68 -22.97
CA LEU A 43 -16.10 1.77 -23.60
C LEU A 43 -15.92 0.64 -24.62
N SER A 44 -15.27 0.94 -25.74
CA SER A 44 -14.95 -0.08 -26.75
C SER A 44 -13.91 -1.06 -26.22
N GLY A 45 -14.31 -2.32 -26.04
CA GLY A 45 -13.41 -3.40 -25.62
C GLY A 45 -12.65 -4.04 -26.79
N GLY A 46 -11.77 -4.99 -26.45
CA GLY A 46 -11.23 -5.93 -27.42
C GLY A 46 -12.34 -6.70 -28.14
N GLY A 47 -12.19 -6.95 -29.44
CA GLY A 47 -13.23 -7.54 -30.31
C GLY A 47 -14.22 -6.55 -30.93
N SER A 48 -14.10 -5.24 -30.65
CA SER A 48 -14.71 -4.17 -31.44
C SER A 48 -14.14 -4.15 -32.88
N VAL A 49 -14.95 -3.75 -33.87
CA VAL A 49 -14.54 -3.66 -35.29
C VAL A 49 -13.42 -2.61 -35.51
N ALA A 50 -13.26 -1.66 -34.58
CA ALA A 50 -12.18 -0.68 -34.59
C ALA A 50 -11.20 -0.96 -33.44
N PRO A 51 -9.87 -0.92 -33.69
CA PRO A 51 -8.88 -0.99 -32.63
C PRO A 51 -9.08 0.20 -31.67
N ALA A 52 -9.26 -0.10 -30.38
CA ALA A 52 -9.44 0.90 -29.34
C ALA A 52 -8.09 1.23 -28.68
N ASP A 53 -7.84 2.52 -28.52
CA ASP A 53 -6.70 3.07 -27.78
C ASP A 53 -7.21 4.01 -26.67
N LEU A 54 -6.33 4.61 -25.87
CA LEU A 54 -6.76 5.45 -24.74
C LEU A 54 -7.52 6.70 -25.22
N GLU A 55 -7.16 7.26 -26.38
CA GLU A 55 -7.85 8.44 -26.94
C GLU A 55 -9.24 8.10 -27.47
N ALA A 56 -9.45 6.88 -27.99
CA ALA A 56 -10.77 6.38 -28.35
C ALA A 56 -11.69 6.30 -27.12
N HIS A 57 -11.19 5.79 -25.99
CA HIS A 57 -11.93 5.76 -24.72
C HIS A 57 -12.21 7.16 -24.18
N ILE A 58 -11.24 8.09 -24.27
CA ILE A 58 -11.45 9.51 -23.93
C ILE A 58 -12.58 10.11 -24.78
N ALA A 59 -12.58 9.87 -26.10
CA ALA A 59 -13.62 10.38 -26.99
C ALA A 59 -15.00 9.79 -26.67
N GLU A 60 -15.06 8.52 -26.27
CA GLU A 60 -16.29 7.87 -25.79
C GLU A 60 -16.83 8.54 -24.53
N VAL A 61 -15.98 8.81 -23.55
CA VAL A 61 -16.37 9.52 -22.32
C VAL A 61 -16.79 10.95 -22.62
N ILE A 62 -16.11 11.66 -23.51
CA ILE A 62 -16.48 13.02 -23.94
C ILE A 62 -17.90 13.04 -24.52
N ARG A 63 -18.29 12.05 -25.34
CA ARG A 63 -19.66 11.97 -25.87
C ARG A 63 -20.70 11.85 -24.76
N GLN A 64 -20.39 11.11 -23.68
CA GLN A 64 -21.28 11.00 -22.52
C GLN A 64 -21.36 12.31 -21.74
N VAL A 65 -20.23 12.99 -21.52
CA VAL A 65 -20.19 14.33 -20.90
C VAL A 65 -20.98 15.33 -21.73
N ASP A 66 -20.83 15.31 -23.05
CA ASP A 66 -21.52 16.22 -23.96
C ASP A 66 -23.05 15.99 -23.96
N ALA A 67 -23.48 14.73 -23.89
CA ALA A 67 -24.90 14.36 -23.77
C ALA A 67 -25.47 14.67 -22.38
N ALA A 68 -24.65 14.60 -21.32
CA ALA A 68 -25.04 14.90 -19.96
C ALA A 68 -25.26 16.40 -19.71
N GLY A 69 -24.65 17.29 -20.48
CA GLY A 69 -24.77 18.74 -20.30
C GLY A 69 -23.86 19.28 -19.19
N GLU A 70 -24.27 20.34 -18.50
CA GLU A 70 -23.53 20.97 -17.38
C GLU A 70 -24.49 21.17 -16.20
N PRO A 71 -24.04 21.03 -14.93
CA PRO A 71 -22.73 20.56 -14.49
C PRO A 71 -22.59 19.02 -14.48
N VAL A 72 -21.36 18.51 -14.62
CA VAL A 72 -21.05 17.07 -14.63
C VAL A 72 -20.07 16.68 -13.51
N VAL A 73 -20.40 15.60 -12.81
CA VAL A 73 -19.48 14.84 -11.95
C VAL A 73 -19.07 13.59 -12.71
N LEU A 74 -17.78 13.46 -12.98
CA LEU A 74 -17.23 12.37 -13.77
C LEU A 74 -16.56 11.36 -12.84
N VAL A 75 -17.08 10.13 -12.81
CA VAL A 75 -16.66 9.07 -11.90
C VAL A 75 -15.89 8.03 -12.69
N GLY A 76 -14.60 7.84 -12.40
CA GLY A 76 -13.78 6.78 -12.98
C GLY A 76 -13.46 5.71 -11.94
N HIS A 77 -13.79 4.45 -12.22
CA HIS A 77 -13.43 3.30 -11.39
C HIS A 77 -12.18 2.61 -11.94
N GLY A 78 -11.14 2.53 -11.11
CA GLY A 78 -9.78 2.10 -11.46
C GLY A 78 -9.34 2.53 -12.86
N TYR A 79 -9.22 1.64 -13.85
CA TYR A 79 -8.82 1.99 -15.24
C TYR A 79 -9.66 3.14 -15.81
N GLY A 80 -10.96 3.18 -15.53
CA GLY A 80 -11.89 4.20 -16.01
C GLY A 80 -11.51 5.63 -15.59
N LEU A 81 -10.62 5.79 -14.60
CA LEU A 81 -10.06 7.08 -14.22
C LEU A 81 -9.23 7.75 -15.33
N LEU A 82 -8.49 6.98 -16.11
CA LEU A 82 -7.62 7.51 -17.17
C LEU A 82 -8.44 8.22 -18.25
N PRO A 83 -9.41 7.57 -18.92
CA PRO A 83 -10.24 8.26 -19.90
C PRO A 83 -11.15 9.32 -19.27
N ALA A 84 -11.54 9.16 -18.00
CA ALA A 84 -12.26 10.20 -17.27
C ALA A 84 -11.43 11.49 -17.14
N LEU A 85 -10.17 11.41 -16.71
CA LEU A 85 -9.30 12.59 -16.59
C LEU A 85 -9.04 13.25 -17.95
N GLY A 86 -8.78 12.47 -18.99
CA GLY A 86 -8.61 13.00 -20.35
C GLY A 86 -9.83 13.75 -20.87
N ALA A 87 -11.03 13.23 -20.58
CA ALA A 87 -12.30 13.89 -20.92
C ALA A 87 -12.55 15.14 -20.07
N ALA A 88 -12.26 15.08 -18.77
CA ALA A 88 -12.40 16.21 -17.85
C ALA A 88 -11.53 17.41 -18.27
N ASP A 89 -10.27 17.16 -18.66
CA ASP A 89 -9.37 18.20 -19.16
C ASP A 89 -9.91 18.87 -20.44
N ARG A 90 -10.44 18.07 -21.37
CA ARG A 90 -11.02 18.53 -22.65
C ARG A 90 -12.41 19.17 -22.51
N ARG A 91 -13.09 19.01 -21.36
CA ARG A 91 -14.43 19.54 -21.04
C ARG A 91 -14.47 20.22 -19.67
N ARG A 92 -13.41 20.94 -19.33
CA ARG A 92 -13.22 21.64 -18.04
C ARG A 92 -14.30 22.69 -17.73
N ASP A 93 -14.98 23.18 -18.76
CA ASP A 93 -16.13 24.09 -18.66
C ASP A 93 -17.40 23.39 -18.15
N ARG A 94 -17.48 22.05 -18.27
CA ARG A 94 -18.66 21.27 -17.88
C ARG A 94 -18.44 20.39 -16.66
N VAL A 95 -17.21 19.87 -16.52
CA VAL A 95 -16.86 18.95 -15.43
C VAL A 95 -16.49 19.75 -14.19
N VAL A 96 -17.36 19.70 -13.18
CA VAL A 96 -17.16 20.40 -11.91
C VAL A 96 -16.32 19.59 -10.92
N ARG A 97 -16.21 18.27 -11.14
CA ARG A 97 -15.46 17.35 -10.29
C ARG A 97 -15.16 16.03 -10.98
N VAL A 98 -13.99 15.49 -10.69
CA VAL A 98 -13.63 14.10 -10.99
C VAL A 98 -13.65 13.28 -9.72
N VAL A 99 -14.38 12.18 -9.71
CA VAL A 99 -14.34 11.18 -8.64
C VAL A 99 -13.48 10.01 -9.10
N HIS A 100 -12.43 9.69 -8.36
CA HIS A 100 -11.67 8.47 -8.57
C HIS A 100 -12.13 7.43 -7.56
N LEU A 101 -12.81 6.40 -8.05
CA LEU A 101 -13.30 5.29 -7.26
C LEU A 101 -12.25 4.19 -7.23
N ASP A 102 -11.77 3.90 -6.03
CA ASP A 102 -10.80 2.86 -5.70
C ASP A 102 -9.56 2.81 -6.61
N ALA A 103 -9.08 3.99 -6.98
CA ALA A 103 -7.79 4.18 -7.62
C ALA A 103 -6.89 4.96 -6.65
N ALA A 104 -5.88 4.28 -6.10
CA ALA A 104 -4.98 4.84 -5.09
C ALA A 104 -4.01 5.90 -5.64
N GLY A 105 -3.88 6.00 -6.97
CA GLY A 105 -3.05 6.99 -7.66
C GLY A 105 -3.87 8.08 -8.37
N LEU A 106 -3.29 9.27 -8.49
CA LEU A 106 -3.79 10.34 -9.35
C LEU A 106 -2.93 10.35 -10.64
N PRO A 107 -3.45 9.88 -11.79
CA PRO A 107 -2.73 9.98 -13.05
C PRO A 107 -2.33 11.42 -13.40
N GLU A 108 -1.12 11.55 -13.92
CA GLU A 108 -0.51 12.78 -14.44
C GLU A 108 -0.34 12.71 -15.97
N ASP A 109 0.05 13.83 -16.59
CA ASP A 109 0.45 13.83 -18.00
C ASP A 109 1.63 12.88 -18.21
N GLY A 110 1.52 12.02 -19.21
CA GLY A 110 2.56 11.04 -19.55
C GLY A 110 2.40 9.67 -18.90
N ASP A 111 1.53 9.50 -17.89
CA ASP A 111 1.29 8.20 -17.27
C ASP A 111 0.47 7.27 -18.17
N SER A 112 0.83 5.99 -18.23
CA SER A 112 -0.05 4.93 -18.74
C SER A 112 -0.90 4.32 -17.63
N ALA A 113 -1.95 3.55 -17.97
CA ALA A 113 -2.74 2.85 -16.95
C ALA A 113 -1.87 1.88 -16.12
N LEU A 114 -0.90 1.21 -16.76
CA LEU A 114 0.02 0.27 -16.08
C LEU A 114 1.01 0.97 -15.14
N ASP A 115 1.24 2.27 -15.29
CA ASP A 115 2.08 3.04 -14.36
C ASP A 115 1.31 3.42 -13.08
N VAL A 116 0.00 3.63 -13.19
CA VAL A 116 -0.85 4.06 -12.06
C VAL A 116 -1.52 2.89 -11.35
N LEU A 117 -1.86 1.83 -12.09
CA LEU A 117 -2.62 0.67 -11.61
C LEU A 117 -1.82 -0.61 -11.84
N PRO A 118 -0.83 -0.92 -10.97
CA PRO A 118 0.07 -2.05 -11.17
C PRO A 118 -0.62 -3.43 -11.10
N ALA A 119 -1.83 -3.49 -10.52
CA ALA A 119 -2.66 -4.70 -10.50
C ALA A 119 -3.21 -5.08 -11.89
N LEU A 120 -3.19 -4.14 -12.85
CA LEU A 120 -3.64 -4.45 -14.20
C LEU A 120 -2.67 -5.43 -14.89
N PRO A 121 -3.18 -6.50 -15.51
CA PRO A 121 -2.36 -7.46 -16.24
C PRO A 121 -1.61 -6.78 -17.39
N ARG A 122 -0.29 -7.01 -17.44
CA ARG A 122 0.54 -6.52 -18.55
C ARG A 122 0.24 -7.32 -19.83
N PRO A 123 0.06 -6.66 -20.99
CA PRO A 123 -0.06 -7.36 -22.26
C PRO A 123 1.16 -8.22 -22.55
N ALA A 124 0.96 -9.42 -23.09
CA ALA A 124 2.05 -10.21 -23.64
C ALA A 124 2.70 -9.46 -24.82
N SER A 125 4.01 -9.67 -25.03
CA SER A 125 4.73 -9.00 -26.11
C SER A 125 4.06 -9.24 -27.47
N GLY A 126 3.66 -8.16 -28.14
CA GLY A 126 2.99 -8.21 -29.45
C GLY A 126 1.50 -8.57 -29.40
N ALA A 127 0.91 -8.78 -28.22
CA ALA A 127 -0.52 -8.99 -28.08
C ALA A 127 -1.30 -7.68 -28.29
N ALA A 128 -2.33 -7.71 -29.12
CA ALA A 128 -3.22 -6.57 -29.33
C ALA A 128 -4.22 -6.38 -28.17
N GLU A 129 -4.49 -7.44 -27.42
CA GLU A 129 -5.50 -7.47 -26.37
C GLU A 129 -5.01 -8.30 -25.18
N VAL A 130 -5.52 -7.98 -24.01
CA VAL A 130 -5.41 -8.76 -22.78
C VAL A 130 -6.73 -9.51 -22.58
N PRO A 131 -6.71 -10.84 -22.40
CA PRO A 131 -7.91 -11.61 -22.11
C PRO A 131 -8.52 -11.20 -20.77
N PRO A 132 -9.85 -11.31 -20.60
CA PRO A 132 -10.48 -11.09 -19.30
C PRO A 132 -9.99 -12.09 -18.24
N PRO A 133 -10.01 -11.72 -16.95
CA PRO A 133 -9.72 -12.65 -15.86
C PRO A 133 -10.70 -13.83 -15.85
N ALA A 134 -10.21 -15.03 -15.56
CA ALA A 134 -11.08 -16.12 -15.15
C ALA A 134 -11.76 -15.79 -13.81
N ARG A 135 -12.80 -16.56 -13.47
CA ARG A 135 -13.59 -16.37 -12.25
C ARG A 135 -12.73 -16.29 -10.99
N GLU A 136 -11.76 -17.18 -10.87
CA GLU A 136 -10.87 -17.28 -9.71
C GLU A 136 -9.81 -16.17 -9.68
N GLU A 137 -9.65 -15.41 -10.76
CA GLU A 137 -8.57 -14.45 -10.94
C GLU A 137 -8.99 -13.00 -10.68
N TRP A 138 -10.29 -12.75 -10.45
CA TRP A 138 -10.83 -11.41 -10.19
C TRP A 138 -10.22 -10.72 -8.96
N HIS A 139 -9.83 -11.50 -7.95
CA HIS A 139 -9.14 -10.98 -6.76
C HIS A 139 -7.79 -10.30 -7.09
N ARG A 140 -7.22 -10.56 -8.27
CA ARG A 140 -5.98 -9.92 -8.73
C ARG A 140 -6.19 -8.51 -9.28
N LEU A 141 -7.41 -8.18 -9.72
CA LEU A 141 -7.75 -6.82 -10.16
C LEU A 141 -8.18 -5.92 -9.00
N GLY A 142 -8.52 -6.50 -7.85
CA GLY A 142 -8.95 -5.80 -6.64
C GLY A 142 -9.73 -6.75 -5.74
N SER A 143 -9.88 -6.42 -4.45
CA SER A 143 -10.49 -7.40 -3.54
C SER A 143 -11.97 -7.63 -3.88
N THR A 144 -12.36 -8.90 -3.76
CA THR A 144 -13.72 -9.35 -4.04
C THR A 144 -14.59 -9.36 -2.78
N ASP A 145 -14.13 -8.74 -1.70
CA ASP A 145 -14.83 -8.71 -0.43
C ASP A 145 -16.19 -8.01 -0.56
N GLY A 146 -17.23 -8.65 -0.01
CA GLY A 146 -18.61 -8.23 -0.16
C GLY A 146 -19.32 -8.74 -1.42
N LEU A 147 -18.63 -9.39 -2.36
CA LEU A 147 -19.27 -10.03 -3.50
C LEU A 147 -19.78 -11.43 -3.17
N THR A 148 -21.02 -11.71 -3.58
CA THR A 148 -21.56 -13.08 -3.50
C THR A 148 -20.99 -13.93 -4.64
N PRO A 149 -20.96 -15.27 -4.51
CA PRO A 149 -20.55 -16.16 -5.60
C PRO A 149 -21.28 -15.89 -6.92
N ALA A 150 -22.59 -15.60 -6.87
CA ALA A 150 -23.38 -15.29 -8.06
C ALA A 150 -22.96 -13.98 -8.75
N VAL A 151 -22.51 -12.99 -7.99
CA VAL A 151 -21.99 -11.73 -8.55
C VAL A 151 -20.61 -11.95 -9.18
N LEU A 152 -19.76 -12.78 -8.58
CA LEU A 152 -18.49 -13.19 -9.19
C LEU A 152 -18.69 -13.98 -10.48
N ASP A 153 -19.66 -14.89 -10.52
CA ASP A 153 -20.04 -15.61 -11.74
C ASP A 153 -20.50 -14.64 -12.83
N GLN A 154 -21.26 -13.60 -12.45
CA GLN A 154 -21.71 -12.58 -13.37
C GLN A 154 -20.55 -11.71 -13.91
N LEU A 155 -19.58 -11.34 -13.07
CA LEU A 155 -18.37 -10.63 -13.48
C LEU A 155 -17.61 -11.46 -14.53
N ALA A 156 -17.33 -12.72 -14.24
CA ALA A 156 -16.63 -13.62 -15.16
C ALA A 156 -17.41 -13.84 -16.48
N ALA A 157 -18.72 -14.06 -16.40
CA ALA A 157 -19.55 -14.34 -17.59
C ALA A 157 -19.72 -13.13 -18.52
N ARG A 158 -19.54 -11.91 -18.01
CA ARG A 158 -19.70 -10.66 -18.77
C ARG A 158 -18.39 -9.91 -18.97
N ALA A 159 -17.27 -10.55 -18.66
CA ALA A 159 -15.95 -9.96 -18.78
C ALA A 159 -15.60 -9.71 -20.26
N LEU A 160 -14.93 -8.60 -20.52
CA LEU A 160 -14.54 -8.19 -21.87
C LEU A 160 -13.01 -8.24 -22.01
N PRO A 161 -12.46 -8.53 -23.20
CA PRO A 161 -11.04 -8.34 -23.43
C PRO A 161 -10.70 -6.84 -23.41
N GLN A 162 -9.49 -6.52 -22.98
CA GLN A 162 -8.99 -5.14 -22.90
C GLN A 162 -7.96 -4.90 -23.99
N ALA A 163 -8.11 -3.85 -24.80
CA ALA A 163 -7.13 -3.53 -25.83
C ALA A 163 -5.79 -3.08 -25.21
N ALA A 164 -4.67 -3.68 -25.62
CA ALA A 164 -3.36 -3.44 -25.03
C ALA A 164 -2.91 -1.96 -25.11
N ALA A 165 -3.29 -1.27 -26.19
CA ALA A 165 -3.00 0.15 -26.40
C ALA A 165 -3.64 1.03 -25.31
N THR A 166 -4.84 0.69 -24.84
CA THR A 166 -5.52 1.44 -23.77
C THR A 166 -4.77 1.40 -22.44
N LEU A 167 -4.03 0.31 -22.20
CA LEU A 167 -3.28 0.11 -20.95
C LEU A 167 -1.89 0.74 -20.99
N THR A 168 -1.29 0.82 -22.18
CA THR A 168 0.12 1.19 -22.38
C THR A 168 0.32 2.59 -22.95
N GLN A 169 -0.69 3.17 -23.60
CA GLN A 169 -0.61 4.51 -24.15
C GLN A 169 -0.58 5.55 -23.02
N PRO A 170 0.35 6.52 -23.06
CA PRO A 170 0.40 7.58 -22.06
C PRO A 170 -0.78 8.53 -22.21
N LEU A 171 -1.39 8.87 -21.08
CA LEU A 171 -2.41 9.90 -20.95
C LEU A 171 -1.83 11.27 -21.31
N ARG A 172 -2.61 12.09 -22.02
CA ARG A 172 -2.26 13.47 -22.36
C ARG A 172 -3.20 14.46 -21.67
N LEU A 173 -2.64 15.28 -20.78
CA LEU A 173 -3.34 16.29 -19.99
C LEU A 173 -2.70 17.67 -20.19
N SER A 174 -3.54 18.71 -20.29
CA SER A 174 -3.09 20.09 -20.21
C SER A 174 -2.75 20.50 -18.78
N GLU A 175 -2.02 21.60 -18.60
CA GLU A 175 -1.80 22.22 -17.28
C GLU A 175 -3.11 22.59 -16.56
N GLY A 176 -4.22 22.71 -17.31
CA GLY A 176 -5.54 22.99 -16.78
C GLY A 176 -6.15 21.82 -15.99
N ALA A 177 -5.74 20.58 -16.26
CA ALA A 177 -6.29 19.38 -15.63
C ALA A 177 -6.10 19.35 -14.10
N ALA A 178 -5.05 20.01 -13.60
CA ALA A 178 -4.77 20.12 -12.16
C ALA A 178 -5.75 21.03 -11.43
N ARG A 179 -6.52 21.88 -12.14
CA ARG A 179 -7.48 22.82 -11.54
C ARG A 179 -8.86 22.21 -11.26
N ILE A 180 -9.13 21.02 -11.80
CA ILE A 180 -10.42 20.35 -11.64
C ILE A 180 -10.42 19.67 -10.25
N PRO A 181 -11.34 20.04 -9.33
CA PRO A 181 -11.42 19.42 -8.02
C PRO A 181 -11.62 17.91 -8.13
N ARG A 182 -10.99 17.17 -7.22
CA ARG A 182 -11.05 15.70 -7.21
C ARG A 182 -11.59 15.18 -5.89
N THR A 183 -12.31 14.07 -5.94
CA THR A 183 -12.65 13.33 -4.73
C THR A 183 -12.27 11.86 -4.89
N GLY A 184 -11.47 11.35 -3.96
CA GLY A 184 -11.20 9.93 -3.86
C GLY A 184 -12.30 9.24 -3.07
N VAL A 185 -12.86 8.16 -3.61
CA VAL A 185 -13.73 7.25 -2.87
C VAL A 185 -12.97 5.95 -2.71
N LEU A 186 -12.49 5.68 -1.50
CA LEU A 186 -11.59 4.58 -1.18
C LEU A 186 -12.37 3.39 -0.64
N CYS A 187 -12.03 2.18 -1.08
CA CYS A 187 -12.62 0.95 -0.56
C CYS A 187 -11.76 0.42 0.59
N ALA A 188 -12.23 0.61 1.83
CA ALA A 188 -11.41 0.40 3.01
C ALA A 188 -11.02 -1.08 3.24
N ALA A 189 -11.82 -2.04 2.74
CA ALA A 189 -11.47 -3.46 2.84
C ALA A 189 -10.29 -3.87 1.95
N ASP A 190 -9.94 -3.05 0.94
CA ASP A 190 -8.74 -3.23 0.11
C ASP A 190 -7.49 -2.64 0.77
N GLY A 191 -7.60 -2.20 2.03
CA GLY A 191 -6.53 -1.51 2.76
C GLY A 191 -6.27 -0.08 2.27
N SER A 192 -7.11 0.43 1.36
CA SER A 192 -7.10 1.83 0.89
C SER A 192 -7.91 2.70 1.85
N THR A 193 -7.24 3.25 2.86
CA THR A 193 -7.84 4.18 3.84
C THR A 193 -7.27 5.58 3.71
N ILE A 194 -8.03 6.59 4.15
CA ILE A 194 -7.62 7.98 4.25
C ILE A 194 -6.36 8.09 5.10
N ASP A 195 -6.29 7.35 6.22
CA ASP A 195 -5.11 7.34 7.08
C ASP A 195 -3.87 6.77 6.37
N ARG A 196 -4.03 5.70 5.59
CA ARG A 196 -2.94 5.17 4.76
C ARG A 196 -2.49 6.17 3.70
N LEU A 197 -3.43 6.80 2.99
CA LEU A 197 -3.09 7.80 1.97
C LEU A 197 -2.45 9.05 2.59
N ARG A 198 -2.89 9.46 3.79
CA ARG A 198 -2.29 10.56 4.56
C ARG A 198 -0.85 10.22 4.94
N TRP A 199 -0.61 9.01 5.42
CA TRP A 199 0.73 8.54 5.72
C TRP A 199 1.60 8.50 4.45
N MET A 200 1.09 7.96 3.35
CA MET A 200 1.79 7.95 2.05
C MET A 200 2.14 9.37 1.58
N ALA A 201 1.20 10.32 1.62
CA ALA A 201 1.44 11.72 1.29
C ALA A 201 2.52 12.35 2.18
N SER A 202 2.61 11.94 3.45
CA SER A 202 3.64 12.42 4.38
C SER A 202 5.06 11.95 4.05
N LEU A 203 5.23 10.93 3.17
CA LEU A 203 6.55 10.44 2.73
C LEU A 203 7.31 11.44 1.84
N GLY A 204 6.67 12.55 1.43
CA GLY A 204 7.32 13.62 0.67
C GLY A 204 7.66 13.25 -0.78
N VAL A 205 7.09 12.16 -1.30
CA VAL A 205 7.25 11.75 -2.70
C VAL A 205 6.44 12.72 -3.58
N PRO A 206 7.05 13.38 -4.60
CA PRO A 206 6.39 14.42 -5.39
C PRO A 206 5.01 14.00 -5.93
N ARG A 207 4.89 12.78 -6.46
CA ARG A 207 3.63 12.23 -7.00
C ARG A 207 2.51 12.15 -5.95
N LEU A 208 2.84 11.83 -4.70
CA LEU A 208 1.87 11.73 -3.61
C LEU A 208 1.43 13.10 -3.09
N SER A 209 2.23 14.16 -3.33
CA SER A 209 1.86 15.52 -2.95
C SER A 209 0.61 16.02 -3.68
N LEU A 210 0.29 15.46 -4.86
CA LEU A 210 -0.93 15.76 -5.59
C LEU A 210 -2.20 15.42 -4.80
N LEU A 211 -2.14 14.40 -3.95
CA LEU A 211 -3.26 14.02 -3.07
C LEU A 211 -3.59 15.14 -2.08
N THR A 212 -2.61 15.98 -1.75
CA THR A 212 -2.74 17.07 -0.78
C THR A 212 -3.15 18.41 -1.39
N ALA A 213 -3.34 18.46 -2.72
CA ALA A 213 -3.67 19.69 -3.43
C ALA A 213 -5.02 20.28 -2.95
N PRO A 214 -5.14 21.62 -2.88
CA PRO A 214 -6.40 22.27 -2.51
C PRO A 214 -7.56 21.84 -3.41
N GLY A 215 -8.70 21.51 -2.80
CA GLY A 215 -9.90 21.04 -3.51
C GLY A 215 -9.94 19.52 -3.71
N ASN A 216 -8.89 18.78 -3.35
CA ASN A 216 -8.94 17.33 -3.25
C ASN A 216 -9.53 16.90 -1.91
N THR A 217 -10.54 16.02 -1.96
CA THR A 217 -11.17 15.42 -0.79
C THR A 217 -11.21 13.90 -0.88
N PHE A 218 -11.38 13.22 0.24
CA PHE A 218 -11.41 11.76 0.30
C PHE A 218 -12.55 11.27 1.18
N LEU A 219 -13.17 10.17 0.76
CA LEU A 219 -14.25 9.47 1.43
C LEU A 219 -13.91 7.98 1.45
N GLU A 220 -14.42 7.26 2.45
CA GLU A 220 -14.26 5.81 2.57
C GLU A 220 -15.60 5.09 2.45
N VAL A 221 -15.55 3.91 1.84
CA VAL A 221 -16.65 2.94 1.81
C VAL A 221 -16.12 1.61 2.37
N PRO A 222 -16.80 0.99 3.35
CA PRO A 222 -16.32 -0.21 4.03
C PRO A 222 -16.59 -1.50 3.23
N THR A 223 -16.06 -1.58 2.02
CA THR A 223 -16.20 -2.73 1.13
C THR A 223 -14.92 -2.91 0.30
N GLY A 224 -14.87 -3.97 -0.51
CA GLY A 224 -13.76 -4.22 -1.42
C GLY A 224 -13.85 -3.42 -2.72
N HIS A 225 -13.01 -3.74 -3.71
CA HIS A 225 -12.84 -3.01 -4.98
C HIS A 225 -14.12 -2.75 -5.80
N TRP A 226 -15.21 -3.46 -5.53
CA TRP A 226 -16.42 -3.48 -6.35
C TRP A 226 -17.68 -2.90 -5.64
N PRO A 227 -17.62 -1.67 -5.07
CA PRO A 227 -18.70 -1.10 -4.27
C PRO A 227 -20.00 -0.88 -5.07
N MET A 228 -19.92 -0.77 -6.40
CA MET A 228 -21.11 -0.67 -7.26
C MET A 228 -21.93 -1.96 -7.30
N LEU A 229 -21.29 -3.10 -6.97
CA LEU A 229 -21.90 -4.42 -6.95
C LEU A 229 -22.20 -4.90 -5.52
N SER A 230 -21.30 -4.66 -4.57
CA SER A 230 -21.47 -5.05 -3.16
C SER A 230 -22.39 -4.07 -2.41
N GLU A 231 -22.10 -2.78 -2.48
CA GLU A 231 -22.69 -1.73 -1.63
C GLU A 231 -23.22 -0.51 -2.42
N PRO A 232 -24.16 -0.69 -3.37
CA PRO A 232 -24.54 0.37 -4.30
C PRO A 232 -25.23 1.57 -3.63
N GLU A 233 -25.94 1.36 -2.51
CA GLU A 233 -26.54 2.43 -1.72
C GLU A 233 -25.47 3.29 -1.02
N LEU A 234 -24.46 2.66 -0.41
CA LEU A 234 -23.36 3.37 0.23
C LEU A 234 -22.52 4.12 -0.81
N LEU A 235 -22.25 3.50 -1.96
CA LEU A 235 -21.52 4.17 -3.02
C LEU A 235 -22.30 5.37 -3.57
N ALA A 236 -23.61 5.21 -3.84
CA ALA A 236 -24.42 6.33 -4.32
C ALA A 236 -24.45 7.50 -3.33
N LYS A 237 -24.46 7.21 -2.02
CA LYS A 237 -24.32 8.23 -0.98
C LYS A 237 -22.96 8.92 -1.08
N ALA A 238 -21.86 8.17 -1.13
CA ALA A 238 -20.51 8.73 -1.25
C ALA A 238 -20.34 9.57 -2.52
N LEU A 239 -20.88 9.15 -3.66
CA LEU A 239 -20.85 9.92 -4.90
C LEU A 239 -21.60 11.26 -4.80
N ARG A 240 -22.71 11.31 -4.06
CA ARG A 240 -23.42 12.58 -3.80
C ARG A 240 -22.65 13.50 -2.86
N GLN A 241 -22.00 12.94 -1.84
CA GLN A 241 -21.11 13.70 -0.94
C GLN A 241 -19.93 14.28 -1.73
N ALA A 242 -19.29 13.45 -2.56
CA ALA A 242 -18.24 13.87 -3.48
C ALA A 242 -18.74 15.00 -4.41
N ALA A 243 -19.92 14.85 -5.01
CA ALA A 243 -20.51 15.90 -5.86
C ALA A 243 -20.68 17.24 -5.14
N ALA A 244 -21.00 17.22 -3.85
CA ALA A 244 -21.09 18.41 -2.98
C ALA A 244 -19.72 18.95 -2.52
N GLY A 245 -18.62 18.26 -2.84
CA GLY A 245 -17.27 18.61 -2.39
C GLY A 245 -17.00 18.25 -0.92
N GLU A 246 -17.78 17.34 -0.36
CA GLU A 246 -17.53 16.79 0.98
C GLU A 246 -16.35 15.80 0.96
N GLY A 247 -15.89 15.45 2.16
CA GLY A 247 -14.78 14.53 2.40
C GLY A 247 -13.62 15.18 3.15
N GLU A 248 -12.65 14.36 3.53
CA GLU A 248 -11.47 14.82 4.26
C GLU A 248 -10.39 15.33 3.30
N SER A 249 -9.71 16.41 3.67
CA SER A 249 -8.50 16.83 2.98
C SER A 249 -7.29 16.07 3.52
N LEU A 250 -6.37 15.71 2.63
CA LEU A 250 -5.05 15.19 3.00
C LEU A 250 -3.99 16.29 3.13
N ALA A 251 -4.38 17.56 3.02
CA ALA A 251 -3.48 18.69 3.22
C ALA A 251 -2.78 18.60 4.58
N LEU A 252 -1.45 18.56 4.54
CA LEU A 252 -0.63 18.54 5.74
C LEU A 252 -0.50 19.99 6.28
N PRO A 253 -0.69 20.22 7.60
CA PRO A 253 -0.50 21.53 8.20
C PRO A 253 0.91 22.08 7.96
N ALA A 254 1.05 23.41 7.92
CA ALA A 254 2.36 24.05 7.88
C ALA A 254 3.21 23.62 9.09
N GLY A 255 4.45 23.19 8.85
CA GLY A 255 5.34 22.66 9.89
C GLY A 255 5.01 21.24 10.36
N HIS A 256 4.10 20.52 9.68
CA HIS A 256 3.86 19.11 9.96
C HIS A 256 5.16 18.31 9.78
N VAL A 257 5.58 17.63 10.84
CA VAL A 257 6.66 16.63 10.79
C VAL A 257 6.02 15.26 10.56
N PRO A 258 6.32 14.60 9.42
CA PRO A 258 5.87 13.24 9.14
C PRO A 258 6.20 12.30 10.28
N HIS A 259 5.31 11.35 10.54
CA HIS A 259 5.41 10.43 11.68
C HIS A 259 6.77 9.73 11.73
N HIS A 260 7.20 9.17 10.60
CA HIS A 260 8.48 8.48 10.45
C HIS A 260 9.73 9.37 10.64
N LEU A 261 9.59 10.70 10.72
CA LEU A 261 10.66 11.66 10.97
C LEU A 261 10.59 12.30 12.36
N ARG A 262 9.61 11.94 13.18
CA ARG A 262 9.55 12.38 14.58
C ARG A 262 10.65 11.68 15.39
N PRO A 263 11.08 12.27 16.52
CA PRO A 263 12.13 11.68 17.34
C PRO A 263 11.81 10.24 17.77
N PHE A 264 12.86 9.44 17.96
CA PHE A 264 12.71 8.10 18.52
C PHE A 264 12.14 8.16 19.94
N VAL A 265 11.40 7.12 20.31
CA VAL A 265 10.66 7.07 21.58
C VAL A 265 11.59 7.04 22.79
N LEU A 266 12.82 6.55 22.65
CA LEU A 266 13.86 6.64 23.68
C LEU A 266 14.81 7.80 23.41
N ASP A 267 15.26 8.44 24.47
CA ASP A 267 16.34 9.43 24.41
C ASP A 267 17.68 8.68 24.39
N VAL A 268 18.15 8.40 23.19
CA VAL A 268 19.41 7.68 22.93
C VAL A 268 20.39 8.66 22.32
N PRO A 269 21.58 8.87 22.90
CA PRO A 269 22.57 9.77 22.33
C PRO A 269 22.93 9.39 20.89
N GLU A 270 23.02 10.39 20.01
CA GLU A 270 23.50 10.16 18.66
C GLU A 270 24.91 9.54 18.68
N ARG A 271 25.12 8.56 17.81
CA ARG A 271 26.39 7.87 17.62
C ARG A 271 26.87 8.04 16.18
N PRO A 272 28.21 8.14 15.95
CA PRO A 272 28.74 8.09 14.60
C PRO A 272 28.44 6.73 13.98
N ARG A 273 28.18 6.74 12.67
CA ARG A 273 27.89 5.54 11.89
C ARG A 273 28.89 5.35 10.76
N GLU A 274 29.28 4.11 10.52
CA GLU A 274 30.09 3.71 9.37
C GLU A 274 29.17 3.28 8.23
N ARG A 275 29.07 4.09 7.17
CA ARG A 275 28.29 3.76 5.98
C ARG A 275 29.10 2.88 5.03
N ARG A 276 28.56 1.72 4.69
CA ARG A 276 29.11 0.79 3.67
C ARG A 276 28.00 0.36 2.73
N GLU A 277 28.03 0.85 1.50
CA GLU A 277 27.02 0.51 0.48
C GLU A 277 25.58 0.76 0.98
N CYS A 278 24.79 -0.30 1.13
CA CYS A 278 23.40 -0.26 1.59
C CYS A 278 23.25 -0.28 3.12
N VAL A 279 24.31 -0.50 3.91
CA VAL A 279 24.25 -0.59 5.38
C VAL A 279 24.94 0.57 6.09
N ASP A 280 24.43 0.93 7.27
CA ASP A 280 25.08 1.80 8.25
C ASP A 280 25.31 1.02 9.55
N LEU A 281 26.56 1.00 10.04
CA LEU A 281 26.95 0.32 11.27
C LEU A 281 27.16 1.33 12.41
N TYR A 282 26.51 1.07 13.54
CA TYR A 282 26.65 1.80 14.79
C TYR A 282 27.44 0.91 15.74
N LEU A 283 28.72 1.24 15.91
CA LEU A 283 29.64 0.40 16.68
C LEU A 283 29.52 0.69 18.19
N PRO A 284 29.61 -0.33 19.05
CA PRO A 284 29.72 -0.14 20.50
C PRO A 284 31.09 0.44 20.88
N ASP A 285 31.19 0.94 22.11
CA ASP A 285 32.45 1.44 22.65
C ASP A 285 33.43 0.27 22.85
N GLY A 286 34.65 0.39 22.31
CA GLY A 286 35.65 -0.66 22.31
C GLY A 286 36.18 -0.96 20.90
N HIS A 287 37.07 -1.96 20.80
CA HIS A 287 37.70 -2.38 19.55
C HIS A 287 37.50 -3.86 19.20
N GLU A 288 36.87 -4.63 20.09
CA GLU A 288 36.62 -6.05 19.87
C GLU A 288 35.43 -6.27 18.95
N ALA A 289 35.39 -7.46 18.33
CA ALA A 289 34.24 -7.92 17.56
C ALA A 289 33.13 -8.34 18.54
N GLY A 290 31.91 -7.87 18.29
CA GLY A 290 30.75 -8.15 19.13
C GLY A 290 29.55 -8.61 18.32
N PRO A 291 28.48 -9.07 18.98
CA PRO A 291 27.26 -9.49 18.29
C PRO A 291 26.64 -8.33 17.51
N ALA A 292 25.80 -8.64 16.51
CA ALA A 292 25.14 -7.62 15.69
C ALA A 292 23.62 -7.78 15.66
N VAL A 293 22.91 -6.65 15.58
CA VAL A 293 21.46 -6.59 15.35
C VAL A 293 21.20 -5.84 14.05
N VAL A 294 20.61 -6.52 13.08
CA VAL A 294 20.29 -5.95 11.76
C VAL A 294 18.81 -5.59 11.70
N PHE A 295 18.51 -4.30 11.59
CA PHE A 295 17.15 -3.77 11.52
C PHE A 295 16.69 -3.64 10.07
N VAL A 296 15.69 -4.43 9.69
CA VAL A 296 15.10 -4.50 8.35
C VAL A 296 13.80 -3.71 8.32
N HIS A 297 13.79 -2.58 7.61
CA HIS A 297 12.65 -1.69 7.59
C HIS A 297 11.40 -2.29 6.91
N GLY A 298 10.25 -1.66 7.12
CA GLY A 298 9.00 -2.04 6.49
C GLY A 298 8.88 -1.59 5.04
N GLY A 299 7.82 -2.06 4.37
CA GLY A 299 7.48 -1.65 3.02
C GLY A 299 6.14 -2.24 2.57
N PRO A 300 5.78 -2.14 1.28
CA PRO A 300 6.53 -1.44 0.25
C PRO A 300 6.55 0.08 0.44
N LEU A 301 7.69 0.70 0.10
CA LEU A 301 7.86 2.15 0.12
C LEU A 301 8.16 2.66 -1.29
N PRO A 302 7.52 3.74 -1.77
CA PRO A 302 7.80 4.26 -3.11
C PRO A 302 9.29 4.52 -3.32
N PRO A 303 9.81 4.34 -4.55
CA PRO A 303 11.17 4.72 -4.85
C PRO A 303 11.35 6.23 -4.64
N GLY A 304 12.51 6.63 -4.11
CA GLY A 304 12.86 8.05 -3.96
C GLY A 304 12.40 8.71 -2.66
N VAL A 305 11.85 7.97 -1.69
CA VAL A 305 11.61 8.50 -0.33
C VAL A 305 12.91 9.03 0.28
N ARG A 306 12.86 10.24 0.85
CA ARG A 306 13.99 10.92 1.47
C ARG A 306 13.58 11.58 2.80
N PRO A 307 14.38 11.45 3.88
CA PRO A 307 15.55 10.56 4.00
C PRO A 307 15.19 9.08 3.80
N ALA A 308 16.18 8.26 3.44
CA ALA A 308 15.95 6.84 3.19
C ALA A 308 15.53 6.13 4.50
N PRO A 309 14.81 5.00 4.45
CA PRO A 309 14.36 4.31 5.65
C PRO A 309 15.47 3.99 6.66
N ARG A 310 16.66 3.59 6.22
CA ARG A 310 17.81 3.36 7.11
C ARG A 310 18.26 4.59 7.92
N ASP A 311 17.86 5.78 7.49
CA ASP A 311 18.13 7.07 8.10
C ASP A 311 16.98 7.59 8.99
N TRP A 312 15.85 6.87 9.10
CA TRP A 312 14.74 7.33 9.93
C TRP A 312 15.06 7.22 11.43
N PRO A 313 14.55 8.15 12.26
CA PRO A 313 14.70 8.12 13.73
C PRO A 313 14.40 6.77 14.39
N THR A 314 13.41 6.01 13.90
CA THR A 314 13.14 4.65 14.41
C THR A 314 14.38 3.76 14.31
N PHE A 315 14.95 3.62 13.11
CA PHE A 315 16.05 2.69 12.86
C PHE A 315 17.38 3.19 13.39
N THR A 316 17.66 4.48 13.24
CA THR A 316 18.86 5.10 13.80
C THR A 316 18.84 5.05 15.33
N GLY A 317 17.68 5.26 15.97
CA GLY A 317 17.48 5.12 17.40
C GLY A 317 17.67 3.69 17.91
N TYR A 318 17.09 2.70 17.22
CA TYR A 318 17.30 1.28 17.52
C TYR A 318 18.77 0.86 17.38
N ALA A 319 19.45 1.27 16.32
CA ALA A 319 20.84 0.93 16.08
C ALA A 319 21.78 1.61 17.09
N ALA A 320 21.54 2.87 17.43
CA ALA A 320 22.27 3.56 18.49
C ALA A 320 22.04 2.91 19.87
N LEU A 321 20.82 2.42 20.14
CA LEU A 321 20.51 1.71 21.38
C LEU A 321 21.26 0.38 21.48
N ALA A 322 21.28 -0.41 20.40
CA ALA A 322 22.06 -1.66 20.35
C ALA A 322 23.55 -1.38 20.61
N ALA A 323 24.11 -0.37 19.95
CA ALA A 323 25.50 0.09 20.15
C ALA A 323 25.79 0.53 21.57
N GLN A 324 24.89 1.29 22.18
CA GLN A 324 25.00 1.70 23.58
C GLN A 324 25.00 0.50 24.54
N LEU A 325 24.32 -0.59 24.17
CA LEU A 325 24.21 -1.81 24.97
C LEU A 325 25.25 -2.88 24.58
N GLY A 326 26.24 -2.55 23.74
CA GLY A 326 27.39 -3.41 23.48
C GLY A 326 27.31 -4.27 22.21
N ALA A 327 26.23 -4.21 21.44
CA ALA A 327 26.09 -4.89 20.15
C ALA A 327 26.25 -3.92 18.98
N VAL A 328 26.71 -4.40 17.83
CA VAL A 328 26.73 -3.58 16.60
C VAL A 328 25.30 -3.42 16.10
N GLY A 329 24.78 -2.19 16.11
CA GLY A 329 23.48 -1.87 15.50
C GLY A 329 23.64 -1.62 14.00
N VAL A 330 22.78 -2.21 13.16
CA VAL A 330 22.87 -2.05 11.70
C VAL A 330 21.54 -1.65 11.09
N THR A 331 21.54 -0.56 10.33
CA THR A 331 20.40 -0.19 9.47
C THR A 331 20.73 -0.45 8.00
N LEU A 332 19.74 -0.79 7.18
CA LEU A 332 19.94 -1.08 5.75
C LEU A 332 18.83 -0.52 4.88
N ASP A 333 19.09 -0.31 3.59
CA ASP A 333 18.06 -0.06 2.57
C ASP A 333 17.83 -1.32 1.72
N HIS A 334 16.57 -1.61 1.37
CA HIS A 334 16.21 -2.68 0.42
C HIS A 334 15.15 -2.22 -0.60
N ARG A 335 15.07 -2.89 -1.75
CA ARG A 335 14.23 -2.48 -2.89
C ARG A 335 12.79 -3.01 -2.85
N LEU A 336 12.18 -3.08 -1.67
CA LEU A 336 10.75 -3.41 -1.53
C LEU A 336 9.93 -2.15 -1.84
N HIS A 337 9.71 -1.88 -3.13
CA HIS A 337 9.02 -0.68 -3.60
C HIS A 337 7.57 -0.95 -4.03
N ALA A 338 7.26 -2.21 -4.33
CA ALA A 338 5.93 -2.73 -4.59
C ALA A 338 5.76 -4.10 -3.89
N PRO A 339 4.51 -4.56 -3.68
CA PRO A 339 4.24 -5.88 -3.08
C PRO A 339 4.97 -7.05 -3.76
N ASP A 340 5.18 -6.99 -5.07
CA ASP A 340 5.85 -8.05 -5.85
C ASP A 340 7.39 -7.99 -5.81
N ASP A 341 7.98 -7.01 -5.12
CA ASP A 341 9.43 -6.86 -5.02
C ASP A 341 10.07 -7.73 -3.92
N LEU A 342 9.30 -8.61 -3.25
CA LEU A 342 9.77 -9.41 -2.12
C LEU A 342 11.04 -10.22 -2.43
N ALA A 343 11.11 -10.84 -3.61
CA ALA A 343 12.29 -11.61 -4.03
C ALA A 343 13.55 -10.75 -4.11
N ARG A 344 13.44 -9.59 -4.78
CA ARG A 344 14.53 -8.63 -4.93
C ARG A 344 14.95 -8.04 -3.58
N ALA A 345 13.98 -7.71 -2.72
CA ALA A 345 14.26 -7.20 -1.39
C ALA A 345 14.93 -8.24 -0.50
N ALA A 346 14.57 -9.53 -0.62
CA ALA A 346 15.24 -10.61 0.11
C ALA A 346 16.70 -10.78 -0.30
N GLU A 347 17.01 -10.63 -1.60
CA GLU A 347 18.39 -10.61 -2.10
C GLU A 347 19.20 -9.43 -1.49
N ASP A 348 18.59 -8.24 -1.42
CA ASP A 348 19.23 -7.07 -0.80
C ASP A 348 19.52 -7.30 0.69
N VAL A 349 18.56 -7.86 1.43
CA VAL A 349 18.73 -8.18 2.86
C VAL A 349 19.82 -9.23 3.06
N ALA A 350 19.85 -10.30 2.26
CA ALA A 350 20.89 -11.32 2.35
C ALA A 350 22.28 -10.74 2.07
N ALA A 351 22.44 -9.94 1.02
CA ALA A 351 23.70 -9.27 0.70
C ALA A 351 24.15 -8.30 1.82
N ALA A 352 23.22 -7.55 2.40
CA ALA A 352 23.49 -6.68 3.54
C ALA A 352 23.98 -7.47 4.77
N VAL A 353 23.35 -8.62 5.06
CA VAL A 353 23.77 -9.52 6.14
C VAL A 353 25.17 -10.07 5.90
N ASP A 354 25.50 -10.46 4.67
CA ASP A 354 26.85 -10.92 4.32
C ASP A 354 27.90 -9.82 4.53
N LEU A 355 27.59 -8.56 4.14
CA LEU A 355 28.46 -7.41 4.40
C LEU A 355 28.68 -7.16 5.90
N VAL A 356 27.62 -7.30 6.70
CA VAL A 356 27.68 -7.13 8.16
C VAL A 356 28.54 -8.22 8.79
N ARG A 357 28.30 -9.49 8.44
CA ARG A 357 29.04 -10.64 8.98
C ARG A 357 30.52 -10.62 8.59
N ALA A 358 30.86 -10.03 7.44
CA ALA A 358 32.24 -9.85 7.02
C ALA A 358 32.96 -8.68 7.72
N HIS A 359 32.25 -7.85 8.49
CA HIS A 359 32.84 -6.69 9.13
C HIS A 359 33.76 -7.11 10.30
N PRO A 360 35.00 -6.58 10.41
CA PRO A 360 35.97 -7.03 11.42
C PRO A 360 35.56 -6.71 12.88
N ARG A 361 34.54 -5.89 13.06
CA ARG A 361 33.96 -5.53 14.38
C ARG A 361 32.69 -6.30 14.72
N VAL A 362 32.29 -7.24 13.86
CA VAL A 362 31.11 -8.07 14.05
C VAL A 362 31.56 -9.52 14.27
N ASP A 363 31.04 -10.14 15.31
CA ASP A 363 31.06 -11.59 15.44
C ASP A 363 30.00 -12.17 14.50
N GLY A 364 30.44 -12.68 13.36
CA GLY A 364 29.58 -13.21 12.31
C GLY A 364 28.78 -14.45 12.71
N ASP A 365 29.02 -15.05 13.88
CA ASP A 365 28.29 -16.20 14.42
C ASP A 365 27.27 -15.83 15.51
N ARG A 366 27.14 -14.53 15.80
CA ARG A 366 26.23 -13.96 16.79
C ARG A 366 25.46 -12.78 16.20
N VAL A 367 24.49 -13.08 15.32
CA VAL A 367 23.68 -12.06 14.64
C VAL A 367 22.20 -12.27 14.92
N ALA A 368 21.47 -11.17 15.12
CA ALA A 368 20.02 -11.12 15.16
C ALA A 368 19.47 -10.32 13.97
N LEU A 369 18.35 -10.77 13.41
CA LEU A 369 17.63 -10.05 12.35
C LEU A 369 16.29 -9.55 12.89
N TRP A 370 16.01 -8.26 12.72
CA TRP A 370 14.82 -7.62 13.28
C TRP A 370 13.97 -6.97 12.18
N PHE A 371 12.79 -7.53 11.90
CA PHE A 371 11.91 -7.12 10.81
C PHE A 371 10.77 -6.22 11.31
N PHE A 372 10.38 -5.23 10.51
CA PHE A 372 9.35 -4.26 10.90
C PHE A 372 8.22 -4.24 9.87
N SER A 373 6.97 -4.18 10.32
CA SER A 373 5.80 -3.92 9.45
C SER A 373 5.79 -4.84 8.22
N GLY A 374 5.59 -4.31 7.01
CA GLY A 374 5.61 -5.06 5.75
C GLY A 374 6.98 -5.62 5.32
N GLY A 375 8.03 -5.46 6.15
CA GLY A 375 9.26 -6.23 6.05
C GLY A 375 9.12 -7.65 6.63
N GLY A 376 8.04 -7.93 7.37
CA GLY A 376 7.75 -9.24 7.97
C GLY A 376 7.81 -10.43 7.00
N PRO A 377 7.31 -10.36 5.76
CA PRO A 377 7.42 -11.46 4.80
C PRO A 377 8.87 -11.85 4.46
N LEU A 378 9.82 -10.90 4.56
CA LEU A 378 11.25 -11.15 4.34
C LEU A 378 11.89 -11.99 5.44
N ALA A 379 11.20 -12.23 6.56
CA ALA A 379 11.62 -13.13 7.62
C ALA A 379 11.48 -14.62 7.26
N ALA A 380 10.56 -14.95 6.32
CA ALA A 380 10.20 -16.34 6.02
C ALA A 380 11.38 -17.22 5.58
N PRO A 381 12.32 -16.78 4.71
CA PRO A 381 13.48 -17.60 4.36
C PRO A 381 14.37 -17.95 5.57
N TRP A 382 14.48 -17.04 6.54
CA TRP A 382 15.27 -17.22 7.76
C TRP A 382 14.59 -18.12 8.77
N LEU A 383 13.25 -18.12 8.82
CA LEU A 383 12.45 -19.05 9.62
C LEU A 383 12.45 -20.46 9.02
N SER A 384 12.37 -20.59 7.70
CA SER A 384 12.26 -21.90 7.05
C SER A 384 13.56 -22.70 7.11
N ALA A 385 14.71 -22.04 7.13
CA ALA A 385 16.02 -22.66 7.23
C ALA A 385 17.00 -21.74 7.98
N PRO A 386 16.87 -21.64 9.32
CA PRO A 386 17.74 -20.81 10.14
C PRO A 386 19.22 -21.19 9.94
N PRO A 387 20.08 -20.25 9.55
CA PRO A 387 21.50 -20.53 9.49
C PRO A 387 22.08 -20.61 10.91
N PRO A 388 23.15 -21.40 11.14
CA PRO A 388 23.67 -21.68 12.48
C PRO A 388 24.26 -20.45 13.21
N TRP A 389 24.51 -19.36 12.49
CA TRP A 389 24.98 -18.09 13.04
C TRP A 389 23.84 -17.18 13.53
N LEU A 390 22.60 -17.44 13.10
CA LEU A 390 21.44 -16.62 13.46
C LEU A 390 20.98 -17.02 14.85
N ARG A 391 21.08 -16.08 15.80
CA ARG A 391 20.77 -16.33 17.21
C ARG A 391 19.37 -15.91 17.62
N CYS A 392 18.78 -14.97 16.90
CA CYS A 392 17.44 -14.47 17.19
C CYS A 392 16.81 -13.87 15.94
N LEU A 393 15.52 -14.11 15.77
CA LEU A 393 14.68 -13.33 14.85
C LEU A 393 13.73 -12.47 15.67
N ALA A 394 13.71 -11.18 15.41
CA ALA A 394 12.79 -10.26 16.05
C ALA A 394 11.83 -9.63 15.03
N ALA A 395 10.64 -9.27 15.48
CA ALA A 395 9.66 -8.61 14.64
C ALA A 395 8.82 -7.60 15.43
N ASN A 396 8.64 -6.40 14.87
CA ASN A 396 7.75 -5.38 15.42
C ASN A 396 6.55 -5.19 14.52
N TYR A 397 5.35 -5.36 15.10
CA TYR A 397 4.05 -5.19 14.43
C TYR A 397 4.05 -5.72 12.98
N PRO A 398 4.53 -6.96 12.74
CA PRO A 398 4.83 -7.42 11.40
C PRO A 398 3.57 -7.79 10.60
N LEU A 399 3.64 -7.60 9.29
CA LEU A 399 2.81 -8.33 8.35
C LEU A 399 3.39 -9.75 8.19
N LEU A 400 2.70 -10.79 8.66
CA LEU A 400 3.20 -12.17 8.64
C LEU A 400 2.60 -13.06 7.54
N GLU A 401 1.83 -12.44 6.64
CA GLU A 401 1.35 -13.02 5.39
C GLU A 401 1.46 -11.98 4.29
N PRO A 402 1.86 -12.31 3.05
CA PRO A 402 1.81 -11.37 1.94
C PRO A 402 0.42 -10.78 1.75
N ILE A 403 0.37 -9.57 1.18
CA ILE A 403 -0.89 -8.93 0.80
C ILE A 403 -1.60 -9.85 -0.21
N PRO A 404 -2.90 -10.18 -0.03
CA PRO A 404 -3.64 -11.03 -0.95
C PRO A 404 -3.51 -10.55 -2.41
N GLY A 405 -3.30 -11.48 -3.34
CA GLY A 405 -3.10 -11.17 -4.76
C GLY A 405 -1.67 -10.74 -5.15
N HIS A 406 -0.77 -10.60 -4.19
CA HIS A 406 0.64 -10.24 -4.39
C HIS A 406 1.61 -11.24 -3.76
N GLY A 407 2.88 -11.25 -4.18
CA GLY A 407 3.90 -12.17 -3.67
C GLY A 407 3.91 -13.51 -4.42
N THR A 408 4.39 -13.47 -5.66
CA THR A 408 4.27 -14.53 -6.68
C THR A 408 5.14 -15.79 -6.47
N ASP A 409 5.84 -15.93 -5.36
CA ASP A 409 6.83 -16.99 -5.13
C ASP A 409 6.30 -18.15 -4.24
N GLY A 410 4.99 -18.41 -4.28
CA GLY A 410 4.37 -19.47 -3.48
C GLY A 410 4.53 -19.22 -1.97
N ASP A 411 4.97 -20.24 -1.22
CA ASP A 411 5.10 -20.14 0.24
C ASP A 411 6.40 -19.44 0.72
N ARG A 412 7.29 -19.05 -0.20
CA ARG A 412 8.63 -18.53 0.11
C ARG A 412 8.64 -17.32 1.04
N PHE A 413 7.61 -16.46 0.94
CA PHE A 413 7.48 -15.23 1.73
C PHE A 413 6.30 -15.28 2.70
N ARG A 414 5.95 -16.47 3.19
CA ARG A 414 4.83 -16.68 4.12
C ARG A 414 5.33 -17.12 5.49
N PRO A 415 5.63 -16.18 6.41
CA PRO A 415 6.09 -16.50 7.77
C PRO A 415 5.23 -17.53 8.51
N VAL A 416 3.90 -17.48 8.35
CA VAL A 416 2.96 -18.47 8.94
C VAL A 416 3.30 -19.90 8.52
N ALA A 417 3.67 -20.13 7.26
CA ALA A 417 4.09 -21.46 6.79
C ALA A 417 5.53 -21.77 7.21
N ALA A 418 6.41 -20.78 7.14
CA ALA A 418 7.85 -20.92 7.37
C ALA A 418 8.23 -21.20 8.82
N VAL A 419 7.41 -20.80 9.81
CA VAL A 419 7.70 -20.99 11.25
C VAL A 419 7.89 -22.45 11.63
N ARG A 420 7.34 -23.40 10.86
CA ARG A 420 7.55 -24.84 11.03
C ARG A 420 9.02 -25.26 10.87
N GLY A 421 9.81 -24.47 10.13
CA GLY A 421 11.25 -24.70 9.94
C GLY A 421 12.14 -24.03 10.99
N ALA A 422 11.56 -23.26 11.93
CA ALA A 422 12.34 -22.43 12.85
C ALA A 422 13.21 -23.24 13.82
N GLY A 423 12.82 -24.48 14.13
CA GLY A 423 13.54 -25.33 15.08
C GLY A 423 13.69 -24.63 16.43
N ASP A 424 14.93 -24.52 16.91
CA ASP A 424 15.27 -23.88 18.17
C ASP A 424 15.58 -22.37 18.04
N LEU A 425 15.35 -21.75 16.88
CA LEU A 425 15.57 -20.30 16.70
C LEU A 425 14.58 -19.49 17.54
N PRO A 426 15.03 -18.69 18.52
CA PRO A 426 14.13 -17.85 19.30
C PRO A 426 13.54 -16.72 18.47
N VAL A 427 12.23 -16.50 18.60
CA VAL A 427 11.50 -15.41 17.95
C VAL A 427 10.99 -14.40 18.98
N VAL A 428 11.40 -13.14 18.89
CA VAL A 428 10.88 -12.04 19.73
C VAL A 428 9.87 -11.21 18.94
N LEU A 429 8.62 -11.17 19.38
CA LEU A 429 7.53 -10.50 18.65
C LEU A 429 6.89 -9.39 19.47
N THR A 430 7.01 -8.14 19.01
CA THR A 430 6.28 -7.01 19.59
C THR A 430 4.91 -6.86 18.91
N ARG A 431 3.82 -7.12 19.64
CA ARG A 431 2.43 -6.95 19.18
C ARG A 431 1.83 -5.69 19.80
N VAL A 432 1.29 -4.80 18.96
CA VAL A 432 0.64 -3.56 19.38
C VAL A 432 -0.88 -3.75 19.42
N GLY A 433 -1.58 -3.08 20.34
CA GLY A 433 -3.03 -3.28 20.51
C GLY A 433 -3.93 -2.33 19.73
N LEU A 434 -3.40 -1.21 19.22
CA LEU A 434 -4.10 -0.31 18.31
C LEU A 434 -3.66 -0.55 16.86
N GLU A 435 -3.72 -1.82 16.45
CA GLU A 435 -3.26 -2.30 15.14
C GLU A 435 -4.39 -2.32 14.10
N ASP A 436 -3.99 -2.27 12.82
CA ASP A 436 -4.87 -2.60 11.72
C ASP A 436 -5.39 -4.06 11.85
N PRO A 437 -6.71 -4.31 11.84
CA PRO A 437 -7.27 -5.65 12.02
C PRO A 437 -6.75 -6.70 11.03
N MET A 438 -6.41 -6.31 9.80
CA MET A 438 -5.82 -7.22 8.81
C MET A 438 -4.42 -7.66 9.25
N LEU A 439 -3.58 -6.74 9.73
CA LEU A 439 -2.24 -7.05 10.22
C LEU A 439 -2.30 -7.94 11.46
N ASP A 440 -3.15 -7.58 12.41
CA ASP A 440 -3.33 -8.32 13.65
C ASP A 440 -3.78 -9.77 13.38
N ALA A 441 -4.69 -9.97 12.43
CA ALA A 441 -5.11 -11.30 12.01
C ALA A 441 -3.96 -12.14 11.41
N THR A 442 -2.96 -11.52 10.77
CA THR A 442 -1.77 -12.26 10.30
C THR A 442 -0.88 -12.71 11.46
N VAL A 443 -0.79 -11.90 12.52
CA VAL A 443 -0.04 -12.22 13.73
C VAL A 443 -0.68 -13.36 14.49
N GLU A 444 -2.00 -13.36 14.63
CA GLU A 444 -2.73 -14.46 15.29
C GLU A 444 -2.49 -15.80 14.59
N ARG A 445 -2.61 -15.84 13.26
CA ARG A 445 -2.31 -17.06 12.48
C ARG A 445 -0.88 -17.55 12.64
N PHE A 446 0.09 -16.63 12.74
CA PHE A 446 1.48 -16.98 12.97
C PHE A 446 1.69 -17.59 14.35
N LEU A 447 1.09 -17.00 15.39
CA LEU A 447 1.18 -17.50 16.77
C LEU A 447 0.53 -18.88 16.91
N ASP A 448 -0.62 -19.10 16.27
CA ASP A 448 -1.27 -20.41 16.22
C ASP A 448 -0.35 -21.45 15.55
N ALA A 449 0.20 -21.13 14.37
CA ALA A 449 1.12 -22.02 13.65
C ALA A 449 2.40 -22.31 14.44
N ALA A 450 2.95 -21.33 15.14
CA ALA A 450 4.11 -21.49 16.01
C ALA A 450 3.80 -22.42 17.19
N GLY A 451 2.63 -22.27 17.81
CA GLY A 451 2.15 -23.15 18.87
C GLY A 451 1.93 -24.60 18.39
N GLU A 452 1.45 -24.79 17.17
CA GLU A 452 1.27 -26.12 16.56
C GLU A 452 2.61 -26.83 16.29
N CYS A 453 3.66 -26.11 15.89
CA CYS A 453 4.97 -26.70 15.60
C CYS A 453 5.95 -26.66 16.79
N GLY A 454 5.59 -26.01 17.90
CA GLY A 454 6.43 -25.89 19.08
C GLY A 454 7.58 -24.88 18.95
N ALA A 455 7.50 -23.93 18.00
CA ALA A 455 8.50 -22.88 17.85
C ALA A 455 8.46 -21.91 19.04
N GLU A 456 9.64 -21.47 19.50
CA GLU A 456 9.77 -20.54 20.62
C GLU A 456 9.45 -19.10 20.18
N VAL A 457 8.30 -18.57 20.62
CA VAL A 457 7.89 -17.18 20.36
C VAL A 457 7.65 -16.44 21.66
N GLU A 458 8.45 -15.41 21.89
CA GLU A 458 8.34 -14.47 23.00
C GLU A 458 7.55 -13.23 22.59
N VAL A 459 6.30 -13.14 23.06
CA VAL A 459 5.43 -11.99 22.74
C VAL A 459 5.59 -10.87 23.75
N ILE A 460 5.87 -9.67 23.25
CA ILE A 460 5.87 -8.41 24.00
C ILE A 460 4.58 -7.66 23.63
N ALA A 461 3.71 -7.48 24.62
CA ALA A 461 2.42 -6.82 24.42
C ALA A 461 2.52 -5.30 24.69
N ALA A 462 2.09 -4.51 23.71
CA ALA A 462 1.96 -3.06 23.80
C ALA A 462 0.51 -2.63 23.48
N PRO A 463 -0.46 -2.94 24.36
CA PRO A 463 -1.89 -2.86 24.06
C PRO A 463 -2.40 -1.45 23.72
N HIS A 464 -1.71 -0.37 24.12
CA HIS A 464 -2.11 1.00 23.83
C HIS A 464 -1.23 1.69 22.78
N CYS A 465 -0.29 0.94 22.20
CA CYS A 465 0.59 1.44 21.15
C CYS A 465 -0.03 1.20 19.76
N ARG A 466 0.34 2.04 18.81
CA ARG A 466 -0.05 1.99 17.39
C ARG A 466 1.04 1.34 16.54
N HIS A 467 0.69 1.03 15.30
CA HIS A 467 1.69 0.68 14.29
C HIS A 467 2.74 1.80 14.13
N GLY A 468 4.03 1.47 14.27
CA GLY A 468 5.11 2.48 14.24
C GLY A 468 5.22 3.35 15.49
N PHE A 469 4.81 2.81 16.64
CA PHE A 469 4.76 3.51 17.93
C PHE A 469 6.07 4.22 18.33
N GLU A 470 7.22 3.80 17.81
CA GLU A 470 8.54 4.30 18.15
C GLU A 470 8.76 5.78 17.80
N THR A 471 7.89 6.36 16.98
CA THR A 471 7.92 7.80 16.63
C THR A 471 6.56 8.46 16.83
N LEU A 472 5.56 7.70 17.28
CA LEU A 472 4.19 8.13 17.47
C LEU A 472 3.82 8.25 18.94
N ASP A 473 4.06 7.19 19.68
CA ASP A 473 3.57 7.02 21.03
C ASP A 473 4.73 7.26 22.00
N HIS A 474 4.95 8.52 22.37
CA HIS A 474 5.96 8.88 23.39
C HIS A 474 5.49 8.57 24.83
N THR A 475 4.84 7.42 25.02
CA THR A 475 4.28 6.96 26.30
C THR A 475 5.31 6.16 27.12
N ALA A 476 5.04 5.94 28.41
CA ALA A 476 5.88 5.07 29.23
C ALA A 476 5.84 3.60 28.77
N GLU A 477 4.67 3.15 28.31
CA GLU A 477 4.47 1.79 27.77
C GLU A 477 5.32 1.55 26.51
N ALA A 478 5.26 2.47 25.55
CA ALA A 478 6.07 2.40 24.34
C ALA A 478 7.58 2.32 24.67
N ARG A 479 8.06 3.16 25.59
CA ARG A 479 9.45 3.13 26.07
C ARG A 479 9.80 1.80 26.75
N ALA A 480 8.87 1.21 27.49
CA ALA A 480 9.05 -0.09 28.12
C ALA A 480 9.14 -1.22 27.08
N ALA A 481 8.23 -1.23 26.10
CA ALA A 481 8.21 -2.22 25.02
C ALA A 481 9.52 -2.22 24.22
N VAL A 482 10.05 -1.03 23.83
CA VAL A 482 11.35 -0.95 23.14
C VAL A 482 12.49 -1.53 23.99
N ARG A 483 12.55 -1.18 25.28
CA ARG A 483 13.62 -1.66 26.17
C ARG A 483 13.53 -3.16 26.41
N GLU A 484 12.33 -3.68 26.60
CA GLU A 484 12.08 -5.11 26.79
C GLU A 484 12.47 -5.89 25.54
N ALA A 485 12.05 -5.44 24.35
CA ALA A 485 12.38 -6.08 23.08
C ALA A 485 13.89 -6.11 22.85
N MET A 486 14.57 -4.98 23.03
CA MET A 486 16.01 -4.91 22.91
C MET A 486 16.71 -5.82 23.93
N GLY A 487 16.24 -5.85 25.18
CA GLY A 487 16.79 -6.72 26.22
C GLY A 487 16.70 -8.21 25.88
N ARG A 488 15.55 -8.67 25.39
CA ARG A 488 15.36 -10.07 24.97
C ARG A 488 16.24 -10.44 23.78
N VAL A 489 16.29 -9.59 22.75
CA VAL A 489 17.13 -9.81 21.56
C VAL A 489 18.62 -9.90 21.92
N LEU A 490 19.10 -8.99 22.77
CA LEU A 490 20.50 -9.03 23.23
C LEU A 490 20.79 -10.25 24.11
N GLY A 491 19.84 -10.67 24.96
CA GLY A 491 19.97 -11.88 25.77
C GLY A 491 20.22 -13.14 24.93
N HIS A 492 19.51 -13.29 23.81
CA HIS A 492 19.72 -14.40 22.88
C HIS A 492 21.03 -14.34 22.12
N LEU A 493 21.61 -13.15 21.94
CA LEU A 493 22.92 -13.00 21.32
C LEU A 493 24.05 -13.44 22.24
N ASP A 494 23.86 -13.43 23.55
CA ASP A 494 24.84 -13.85 24.57
C ASP A 494 24.73 -15.34 24.97
N ALA A 495 23.69 -16.04 24.52
CA ALA A 495 23.33 -17.41 24.91
C ALA A 495 24.08 -18.53 24.17
#